data_AF-A0A661U298-F1
#
_entry.id   AF-A0A661U298-F1
#
_cell.length_a   1.000
_cell.length_b   1.000
_cell.length_c   1.000
_cell.angle_alpha   90.00
_cell.angle_beta   90.00
_cell.angle_gamma   90.00
#
_symmetry.space_group_name_H-M   'P 1'
#
loop_
_entity.id
_entity.type
_entity.pdbx_description
1 polymer ?
#
loop_
_entity_poly.entity_id
_entity_poly.type
_entity_poly.pdbx_seq_one_letter_code
_entity_poly.pdbx_strand_id
1 'polypeptide(L)' 'GLVATGINPEQDLVEIVEIADHPWFVACQFHPEFKSKPLSPHPLFREFIRASEDRSQSAPER' A
#
# COMPACT_ATOMS: atom_id res chain seq x y z
N GLY A 1 8.88 0.37 13.01
CA GLY A 1 9.09 1.82 12.74
C GLY A 1 8.83 2.16 11.27
N LEU A 2 8.86 3.44 10.87
CA LEU A 2 8.73 3.87 9.46
C LEU A 2 9.99 3.53 8.67
N VAL A 3 9.84 2.98 7.48
CA VAL A 3 10.93 2.55 6.59
C VAL A 3 10.70 3.13 5.19
N ALA A 4 11.74 3.74 4.60
CA ALA A 4 11.74 4.12 3.20
C ALA A 4 12.04 2.89 2.34
N THR A 5 11.03 2.35 1.65
CA THR A 5 11.13 1.10 0.88
C THR A 5 11.19 1.32 -0.62
N GLY A 6 10.72 2.48 -1.10
CA GLY A 6 10.87 2.90 -2.49
C GLY A 6 11.69 4.18 -2.57
N ILE A 7 12.87 4.07 -3.16
CA ILE A 7 13.77 5.21 -3.42
C ILE A 7 13.97 5.29 -4.93
N ASN A 8 13.76 6.47 -5.49
CA ASN A 8 14.11 6.77 -6.87
C ASN A 8 15.64 6.96 -6.96
N PRO A 9 16.38 6.07 -7.63
CA PRO A 9 17.85 6.12 -7.66
C PRO A 9 18.40 7.27 -8.49
N GLU A 10 17.61 7.85 -9.39
CA GLU A 10 18.05 8.95 -10.26
C GLU A 10 17.94 10.31 -9.56
N GLN A 11 16.94 10.47 -8.70
CA GLN A 11 16.62 11.74 -8.04
C GLN A 11 16.89 11.75 -6.53
N ASP A 12 17.35 10.63 -5.97
CA ASP A 12 17.55 10.43 -4.53
C ASP A 12 16.31 10.82 -3.70
N LEU A 13 15.13 10.46 -4.22
CA LEU A 13 13.83 10.83 -3.66
C LEU A 13 13.13 9.61 -3.09
N VAL A 14 12.56 9.76 -1.88
CA VAL A 14 11.71 8.73 -1.29
C VAL A 14 10.33 8.78 -1.96
N GLU A 15 9.97 7.67 -2.60
CA GLU A 15 8.70 7.52 -3.34
C GLU A 15 7.69 6.65 -2.59
N ILE A 16 8.16 5.72 -1.76
CA ILE A 16 7.33 4.78 -1.00
C ILE A 16 7.86 4.62 0.41
N VAL A 17 6.95 4.66 1.38
CA VAL A 17 7.24 4.37 2.80
C VAL A 17 6.27 3.33 3.35
N GLU A 18 6.77 2.53 4.29
CA GLU A 18 6.01 1.46 4.96
C GLU A 18 6.23 1.51 6.48
N ILE A 19 5.33 0.87 7.24
CA ILE A 19 5.51 0.66 8.69
C ILE A 19 5.60 -0.85 8.94
N ALA A 20 6.78 -1.32 9.33
CA ALA A 20 7.06 -2.75 9.49
C ALA A 20 6.15 -3.47 10.50
N ASP A 21 5.68 -2.75 11.52
CA ASP A 21 4.86 -3.31 12.61
C ASP A 21 3.35 -3.14 12.38
N HIS A 22 2.94 -2.76 11.16
CA HIS A 22 1.53 -2.60 10.78
C HIS A 22 1.15 -3.67 9.74
N PRO A 23 0.00 -4.37 9.89
CA PRO A 23 -0.35 -5.51 9.04
C PRO A 23 -0.46 -5.17 7.55
N TRP A 24 -0.83 -3.92 7.24
CA TRP A 24 -0.76 -3.38 5.89
C TRP A 24 -0.66 -1.86 5.97
N PHE A 25 0.53 -1.29 5.74
CA PHE A 25 0.74 0.16 5.67
C PHE A 25 1.71 0.47 4.54
N VAL A 26 1.21 1.13 3.50
CA VAL A 26 2.00 1.59 2.37
C VAL A 26 1.53 2.99 2.01
N ALA A 27 2.45 3.94 1.87
CA ALA A 27 2.18 5.27 1.33
C ALA A 27 3.11 5.54 0.16
N CYS A 28 2.58 6.13 -0.92
CA CYS A 28 3.34 6.51 -2.10
C CYS A 28 3.17 8.00 -2.42
N GLN A 29 4.20 8.61 -3.01
CA GLN A 29 4.16 10.02 -3.44
C GLN A 29 3.40 10.19 -4.77
N PHE A 30 3.57 9.24 -5.70
CA PHE A 30 2.92 9.26 -7.01
C PHE A 30 1.43 8.88 -6.97
N HIS A 31 0.76 9.04 -8.12
CA HIS A 31 -0.69 8.81 -8.30
C HIS A 31 -0.98 7.44 -8.97
N PRO A 32 -1.10 6.33 -8.21
CA PRO A 32 -1.41 5.00 -8.76
C PRO A 32 -2.81 4.90 -9.38
N GLU A 33 -3.72 5.79 -9.02
CA GLU A 33 -5.10 5.85 -9.52
C GLU A 33 -5.16 6.02 -11.05
N PHE A 34 -4.25 6.80 -11.62
CA PHE A 34 -4.22 7.01 -13.08
C PHE A 34 -3.81 5.75 -13.86
N LYS A 35 -3.20 4.76 -13.19
CA LYS A 35 -2.82 3.48 -13.80
C LYS A 35 -3.81 2.35 -13.49
N SER A 36 -4.78 2.57 -12.61
CA SER A 36 -5.78 1.57 -12.25
C SER A 36 -6.88 1.46 -13.32
N LYS A 37 -7.27 0.23 -13.69
CA LYS A 37 -8.32 -0.04 -14.68
C LYS A 37 -9.35 -1.05 -14.14
N PRO A 38 -10.61 -1.04 -14.61
CA PRO A 38 -11.63 -1.96 -14.11
C PRO A 38 -11.26 -3.45 -14.20
N LEU A 39 -10.66 -3.88 -15.31
CA LEU A 39 -10.20 -5.27 -15.51
C LEU A 39 -8.76 -5.52 -15.06
N SER A 40 -8.07 -4.48 -14.58
CA SER A 40 -6.67 -4.56 -14.13
C SER A 40 -6.45 -3.50 -13.05
N PRO A 41 -6.99 -3.73 -11.83
CA PRO A 41 -6.86 -2.77 -10.75
C PRO A 41 -5.40 -2.67 -10.32
N HIS A 42 -4.97 -1.45 -9.97
CA HIS A 42 -3.60 -1.25 -9.49
C HIS A 42 -3.37 -2.08 -8.20
N PRO A 43 -2.22 -2.75 -8.05
CA PRO A 43 -1.96 -3.63 -6.90
C PRO A 43 -2.16 -2.95 -5.54
N LEU A 44 -1.74 -1.69 -5.39
CA LEU A 44 -1.93 -0.96 -4.13
C LEU A 44 -3.40 -0.92 -3.66
N PHE A 45 -4.36 -0.71 -4.56
CA PHE A 45 -5.77 -0.70 -4.18
C PHE A 45 -6.33 -2.11 -3.97
N ARG A 46 -5.95 -3.06 -4.83
CA ARG A 46 -6.39 -4.45 -4.71
C ARG A 46 -5.93 -5.07 -3.38
N GLU A 47 -4.66 -4.92 -3.05
CA GLU A 47 -4.09 -5.46 -1.81
C GLU A 47 -4.60 -4.71 -0.57
N PHE A 48 -4.90 -3.40 -0.67
CA PHE A 48 -5.54 -2.67 0.43
C PHE A 48 -6.89 -3.26 0.81
N ILE A 49 -7.73 -3.54 -0.19
CA ILE A 49 -9.06 -4.13 0.03
C ILE A 49 -8.90 -5.53 0.63
N ARG A 50 -8.01 -6.34 0.07
CA ARG A 50 -7.72 -7.67 0.60
C ARG A 50 -7.27 -7.64 2.06
N ALA A 51 -6.30 -6.79 2.40
CA ALA A 51 -5.83 -6.64 3.77
C ALA A 51 -6.92 -6.13 4.72
N SER A 52 -7.82 -5.29 4.22
CA SER A 52 -9.00 -4.82 4.97
C SER A 52 -9.99 -5.95 5.24
N GLU A 53 -10.22 -6.82 4.26
CA GLU A 53 -11.05 -8.03 4.39
C GLU A 53 -10.42 -9.01 5.40
N ASP A 54 -9.14 -9.32 5.26
CA ASP A 54 -8.41 -10.21 6.18
C ASP A 54 -8.46 -9.66 7.63
N ARG A 55 -8.34 -8.34 7.79
CA ARG A 55 -8.49 -7.68 9.10
C ARG A 55 -9.91 -7.74 9.64
N SER A 56 -10.92 -7.65 8.77
CA SER A 56 -12.33 -7.77 9.16
C SER A 56 -12.67 -9.18 9.64
N GLN A 57 -12.13 -10.21 8.99
CA GLN A 57 -12.39 -11.61 9.34
C GLN A 57 -11.65 -12.05 10.62
N SER A 58 -10.49 -11.45 10.88
CA SER A 58 -9.69 -11.74 12.09
C SER A 58 -10.12 -10.94 13.33
N ALA A 59 -10.97 -9.93 13.17
CA ALA A 59 -11.55 -9.21 14.29
C ALA A 59 -12.67 -10.05 14.93
N PRO A 60 -12.73 -10.17 16.27
CA PRO A 60 -13.88 -10.79 16.93
C PRO A 60 -15.15 -10.03 16.54
N GLU A 61 -16.25 -10.75 16.32
CA GLU A 61 -17.57 -10.17 16.03
C GLU A 61 -17.86 -9.06 17.06
N ARG A 62 -18.18 -7.85 16.56
CA ARG A 62 -18.48 -6.70 17.41
C ARG A 62 -19.85 -6.83 18.05
#